data_AF-A0A1J6IV13-F1
#
_entry.id   AF-A0A1J6IV13-F1
#
_cell.length_a   1.000
_cell.length_b   1.000
_cell.length_c   1.000
_cell.angle_alpha   90.00
_cell.angle_beta   90.00
_cell.angle_gamma   90.00
#
_symmetry.space_group_name_H-M   'P 1'
#
loop_
_entity.id
_entity.type
_entity.pdbx_description
1 polymer ?
#
loop_
_entity_poly.entity_id
_entity_poly.type
_entity_poly.pdbx_seq_one_letter_code
_entity_poly.pdbx_strand_id
1 'polypeptide(L)'
;MKENIIYFAVGFKSYEIERYTSSAEEWFEWTERGRNLIRRTTFSRKMMMWLCDNLKEASRVKGNYVKRWKSKDQFSETFCARNYNRFGRYITIIRVQGRGRSVIIVPEVTFNSGWMDIAIKIERFINSGARRNVYNAPKVVEEGLLYSNTVRNHKWANREMNAAETQQEGDIIRITGEQTHNGLLGRCLVGIFPEGTSEMATLSEVRKWTSNSWKQVKGTNIYEMDQNRF
;
A
#
# COMPACT_ATOMS: atom_id res chain seq x y z
N MET A 1 -14.90 4.09 -14.05
CA MET A 1 -13.75 3.32 -14.57
C MET A 1 -13.24 2.46 -13.40
N LYS A 2 -13.45 1.14 -13.40
CA LYS A 2 -12.98 0.30 -12.28
C LYS A 2 -11.47 0.12 -12.40
N GLU A 3 -10.75 0.32 -11.30
CA GLU A 3 -9.30 0.16 -11.28
C GLU A 3 -8.94 -1.32 -11.46
N ASN A 4 -8.05 -1.61 -12.41
CA ASN A 4 -7.51 -2.95 -12.65
C ASN A 4 -6.41 -3.31 -11.64
N ILE A 5 -6.24 -2.54 -10.58
CA ILE A 5 -5.17 -2.71 -9.62
C ILE A 5 -5.74 -2.49 -8.22
N ILE A 6 -5.30 -3.31 -7.27
CA ILE A 6 -5.51 -3.05 -5.84
C ILE A 6 -4.18 -2.94 -5.12
N TYR A 7 -4.17 -2.10 -4.08
CA TYR A 7 -3.02 -1.87 -3.23
C TYR A 7 -3.37 -2.16 -1.78
N PHE A 8 -2.44 -2.76 -1.03
CA PHE A 8 -2.55 -2.88 0.41
C PHE A 8 -1.17 -2.93 1.06
N ALA A 9 -1.09 -2.49 2.32
CA ALA A 9 0.16 -2.50 3.09
C ALA A 9 0.00 -3.39 4.32
N VAL A 10 1.07 -4.13 4.64
CA VAL A 10 1.12 -5.04 5.79
C VAL A 10 2.49 -4.91 6.44
N GLY A 11 2.54 -4.33 7.64
CA GLY A 11 3.80 -3.99 8.29
C GLY A 11 4.64 -3.04 7.43
N PHE A 12 5.90 -3.39 7.19
CA PHE A 12 6.86 -2.60 6.38
C PHE A 12 6.88 -2.99 4.89
N LYS A 13 5.84 -3.67 4.42
CA LYS A 13 5.72 -4.11 3.03
C LYS A 13 4.46 -3.57 2.39
N SER A 14 4.53 -3.30 1.09
CA SER A 14 3.38 -2.97 0.26
C SER A 14 3.18 -4.04 -0.80
N TYR A 15 1.91 -4.21 -1.17
CA TYR A 15 1.49 -5.19 -2.15
C TYR A 15 0.62 -4.51 -3.18
N GLU A 16 0.83 -4.92 -4.42
CA GLU A 16 0.07 -4.49 -5.57
C GLU A 16 -0.40 -5.75 -6.29
N ILE A 17 -1.68 -5.81 -6.62
CA ILE A 17 -2.24 -6.87 -7.45
C ILE A 17 -2.88 -6.22 -8.66
N GLU A 18 -2.28 -6.43 -9.82
CA GLU A 18 -2.78 -5.97 -11.11
C GLU A 18 -3.50 -7.12 -11.83
N ARG A 19 -4.67 -6.81 -12.36
CA ARG A 19 -5.45 -7.68 -13.24
C ARG A 19 -5.06 -7.39 -14.68
N TYR A 20 -4.80 -8.45 -15.44
CA TYR A 20 -4.73 -8.39 -16.89
C TYR A 20 -5.41 -9.62 -17.49
N THR A 21 -5.90 -9.49 -18.71
CA THR A 21 -6.45 -10.63 -19.47
C THR A 21 -5.39 -11.10 -20.44
N SER A 22 -5.14 -12.41 -20.56
CA SER A 22 -4.27 -12.97 -21.59
C SER A 22 -4.92 -14.21 -22.16
N SER A 23 -4.98 -14.34 -23.49
CA SER A 23 -5.55 -15.51 -24.19
C SER A 23 -6.95 -15.90 -23.70
N ALA A 24 -7.83 -14.91 -23.48
CA ALA A 24 -9.18 -15.06 -22.93
C ALA A 24 -9.28 -15.57 -21.47
N GLU A 25 -8.16 -15.72 -20.75
CA GLU A 25 -8.12 -16.02 -19.33
C GLU A 25 -7.74 -14.78 -18.50
N GLU A 26 -8.30 -14.68 -17.29
CA GLU A 26 -8.01 -13.60 -16.34
C GLU A 26 -6.82 -13.99 -15.45
N TRP A 27 -5.80 -13.14 -15.45
CA TRP A 27 -4.56 -13.30 -14.71
C TRP A 27 -4.34 -12.13 -13.74
N PHE A 28 -3.61 -12.43 -12.68
CA PHE A 28 -3.30 -11.50 -11.60
C PHE A 28 -1.79 -11.48 -11.36
N GLU A 29 -1.15 -10.34 -11.61
CA GLU A 29 0.23 -10.11 -11.19
C GLU A 29 0.23 -9.60 -9.75
N TRP A 30 0.87 -10.36 -8.85
CA TRP A 30 1.07 -9.99 -7.46
C TRP A 30 2.51 -9.53 -7.26
N THR A 31 2.66 -8.23 -6.98
CA THR A 31 3.94 -7.61 -6.62
C THR A 31 4.02 -7.37 -5.11
N GLU A 32 5.07 -7.89 -4.47
CA GLU A 32 5.50 -7.55 -3.11
C GLU A 32 6.64 -6.54 -3.20
N ARG A 33 6.55 -5.44 -2.45
CA ARG A 33 7.63 -4.48 -2.25
C ARG A 33 7.97 -4.35 -0.77
N GLY A 34 9.26 -4.37 -0.48
CA GLY A 34 9.83 -4.04 0.83
C GLY A 34 10.99 -3.06 0.65
N ARG A 35 11.68 -2.72 1.75
CA ARG A 35 12.73 -1.67 1.78
C ARG A 35 13.75 -1.77 0.62
N ASN A 36 14.28 -2.96 0.37
CA ASN A 36 15.28 -3.23 -0.67
C ASN A 36 14.91 -4.46 -1.51
N LEU A 37 13.62 -4.76 -1.66
CA LEU A 37 13.16 -6.00 -2.30
C LEU A 37 11.89 -5.75 -3.11
N ILE A 38 11.89 -6.21 -4.36
CA ILE A 38 10.69 -6.33 -5.19
C ILE A 38 10.59 -7.77 -5.66
N ARG A 39 9.43 -8.41 -5.42
CA ARG A 39 9.13 -9.74 -5.93
C ARG A 39 7.82 -9.70 -6.69
N ARG A 40 7.79 -10.38 -7.84
CA ARG A 40 6.60 -10.50 -8.67
C ARG A 40 6.28 -11.95 -8.91
N THR A 41 5.00 -12.26 -8.99
CA THR A 41 4.49 -13.56 -9.37
C THR A 41 3.12 -13.40 -10.03
N THR A 42 2.73 -14.37 -10.83
CA THR A 42 1.47 -14.32 -11.57
C THR A 42 0.61 -15.54 -11.27
N PHE A 43 -0.69 -15.33 -11.12
CA PHE A 43 -1.66 -16.36 -10.80
C PHE A 43 -2.87 -16.30 -11.73
N SER A 44 -3.38 -17.46 -12.13
CA SER A 44 -4.70 -17.56 -12.77
C SER A 44 -5.79 -17.21 -11.77
N ARG A 45 -6.98 -16.81 -12.25
CA ARG A 45 -8.15 -16.53 -11.40
C ARG A 45 -8.45 -17.67 -10.41
N LYS A 46 -8.38 -18.92 -10.87
CA LYS A 46 -8.61 -20.11 -10.05
C LYS A 46 -7.60 -20.19 -8.90
N MET A 47 -6.32 -19.98 -9.19
CA MET A 47 -5.27 -20.03 -8.18
C MET A 47 -5.38 -18.86 -7.20
N MET A 48 -5.75 -17.66 -7.68
CA MET A 48 -5.92 -16.49 -6.85
C MET A 48 -7.09 -16.65 -5.86
N MET A 49 -8.21 -17.24 -6.29
CA MET A 49 -9.32 -17.63 -5.41
C MET A 49 -8.90 -18.67 -4.37
N TRP A 50 -8.17 -19.72 -4.79
CA TRP A 50 -7.64 -20.73 -3.87
C TRP A 50 -6.71 -20.12 -2.80
N LEU A 51 -5.88 -19.14 -3.17
CA LEU A 51 -5.05 -18.40 -2.21
C LEU A 51 -5.91 -17.59 -1.22
N CYS A 52 -6.99 -16.94 -1.68
CA CYS A 52 -7.91 -16.24 -0.78
C CYS A 52 -8.53 -17.20 0.25
N ASP A 53 -8.96 -18.38 -0.16
CA ASP A 53 -9.55 -19.35 0.77
C ASP A 53 -8.53 -19.86 1.79
N ASN A 54 -7.29 -20.10 1.38
CA ASN A 54 -6.19 -20.43 2.30
C ASN A 54 -5.90 -19.30 3.29
N LEU A 55 -5.93 -18.04 2.85
CA LEU A 55 -5.75 -16.88 3.74
C LEU A 55 -6.88 -16.76 4.77
N LYS A 56 -8.14 -16.96 4.34
CA LYS A 56 -9.31 -17.00 5.25
C LYS A 56 -9.17 -18.13 6.27
N GLU A 57 -8.80 -19.32 5.82
CA GLU A 57 -8.60 -20.48 6.69
C GLU A 57 -7.47 -20.22 7.69
N ALA A 58 -6.33 -19.74 7.19
CA ALA A 58 -5.19 -19.36 8.02
C ALA A 58 -5.57 -18.27 9.05
N SER A 59 -6.52 -17.40 8.74
CA SER A 59 -6.98 -16.35 9.65
C SER A 59 -7.83 -16.87 10.81
N ARG A 60 -8.52 -18.00 10.68
CA ARG A 60 -9.47 -18.50 11.68
C ARG A 60 -8.81 -19.13 12.90
N VAL A 61 -7.63 -19.70 12.71
CA VAL A 61 -6.98 -20.48 13.76
C VAL A 61 -6.02 -19.60 14.56
N LYS A 62 -6.14 -19.63 15.88
CA LYS A 62 -5.31 -18.84 16.79
C LYS A 62 -4.00 -19.56 17.13
N GLY A 63 -3.02 -18.83 17.67
CA GLY A 63 -1.75 -19.40 18.14
C GLY A 63 -0.69 -19.65 17.07
N ASN A 64 0.36 -20.38 17.41
CA ASN A 64 1.51 -20.63 16.56
C ASN A 64 1.53 -22.09 16.10
N TYR A 65 1.20 -22.31 14.83
CA TYR A 65 1.28 -23.62 14.19
C TYR A 65 1.65 -23.42 12.72
N VAL A 66 2.27 -24.44 12.15
CA VAL A 66 2.61 -24.48 10.74
C VAL A 66 1.54 -25.26 9.99
N LYS A 67 1.05 -24.70 8.88
CA LYS A 67 0.14 -25.40 7.96
C LYS A 67 0.54 -25.13 6.53
N ARG A 68 0.47 -26.16 5.69
CA ARG A 68 0.90 -26.13 4.29
C ARG A 68 -0.23 -26.61 3.40
N TRP A 69 -0.45 -25.88 2.32
CA TRP A 69 -1.39 -26.19 1.26
C TRP A 69 -0.62 -26.26 -0.06
N LYS A 70 -1.02 -27.17 -0.94
CA LYS A 70 -0.46 -27.33 -2.28
C LYS A 70 -1.59 -27.35 -3.30
N SER A 71 -1.41 -26.65 -4.40
CA SER A 71 -2.27 -26.73 -5.58
C SER A 71 -1.43 -26.76 -6.84
N LYS A 72 -1.88 -27.53 -7.82
CA LYS A 72 -1.21 -27.68 -9.10
C LYS A 72 -2.11 -27.14 -10.21
N ASP A 73 -1.52 -26.32 -11.05
CA ASP A 73 -2.08 -25.86 -12.32
C ASP A 73 -1.35 -26.55 -13.48
N GLN A 74 -1.87 -26.45 -14.70
CA GLN A 74 -1.32 -27.14 -15.88
C GLN A 74 0.18 -26.89 -16.07
N PHE A 75 0.65 -25.68 -15.76
CA PHE A 75 2.04 -25.26 -15.99
C PHE A 75 2.78 -24.84 -14.72
N SER A 76 2.15 -24.85 -13.54
CA SER A 76 2.80 -24.40 -12.31
C SER A 76 2.29 -25.09 -11.05
N GLU A 77 3.18 -25.31 -10.09
CA GLU A 77 2.82 -25.74 -8.74
C GLU A 77 2.87 -24.54 -7.79
N THR A 78 1.81 -24.34 -7.03
CA THR A 78 1.73 -23.29 -6.03
C THR A 78 1.60 -23.90 -4.64
N PHE A 79 2.49 -23.46 -3.75
CA PHE A 79 2.51 -23.83 -2.34
C PHE A 79 2.13 -22.61 -1.53
N CYS A 80 1.21 -22.77 -0.59
CA CYS A 80 0.89 -21.77 0.41
C CYS A 80 1.24 -22.35 1.78
N ALA A 81 1.89 -21.60 2.64
CA ALA A 81 2.23 -22.05 3.98
C ALA A 81 2.03 -20.94 4.99
N ARG A 82 1.32 -21.25 6.07
CA ARG A 82 1.30 -20.44 7.28
C ARG A 82 2.46 -20.87 8.16
N ASN A 83 3.31 -19.92 8.50
CA ASN A 83 4.50 -20.10 9.31
C ASN A 83 4.52 -19.06 10.45
N TYR A 84 5.47 -19.22 11.37
CA TYR A 84 5.76 -18.25 12.41
C TYR A 84 7.26 -18.23 12.72
N ASN A 85 7.75 -17.09 13.22
CA ASN A 85 9.10 -16.92 13.73
C ASN A 85 9.08 -15.92 14.91
N ARG A 86 10.27 -15.50 15.37
CA ARG A 86 10.39 -14.50 16.46
C ARG A 86 9.72 -13.15 16.18
N PHE A 87 9.45 -12.82 14.92
CA PHE A 87 8.83 -11.57 14.49
C PHE A 87 7.31 -11.70 14.28
N GLY A 88 6.73 -12.87 14.51
CA GLY A 88 5.31 -13.13 14.37
C GLY A 88 4.98 -14.13 13.27
N ARG A 89 3.69 -14.19 12.90
CA ARG A 89 3.17 -15.13 11.92
C ARG A 89 3.22 -14.54 10.52
N TYR A 90 3.38 -15.40 9.52
CA TYR A 90 3.43 -14.99 8.13
C TYR A 90 2.95 -16.10 7.20
N ILE A 91 2.41 -15.70 6.05
CA ILE A 91 2.07 -16.58 4.94
C ILE A 91 3.21 -16.53 3.92
N THR A 92 3.64 -17.69 3.45
CA THR A 92 4.56 -17.84 2.32
C THR A 92 3.80 -18.45 1.16
N ILE A 93 3.84 -17.78 0.02
CA ILE A 93 3.27 -18.27 -1.24
C ILE A 93 4.44 -18.51 -2.18
N ILE A 94 4.61 -19.73 -2.65
CA ILE A 94 5.69 -20.14 -3.55
C ILE A 94 5.05 -20.65 -4.82
N ARG A 95 5.42 -20.07 -5.96
CA ARG A 95 5.03 -20.58 -7.27
C ARG A 95 6.26 -21.12 -7.99
N VAL A 96 6.15 -22.35 -8.46
CA VAL A 96 7.18 -23.05 -9.24
C VAL A 96 6.63 -23.29 -10.64
N GLN A 97 7.32 -22.78 -11.66
CA GLN A 97 6.99 -22.95 -13.07
C GLN A 97 8.26 -23.34 -13.83
N GLY A 98 8.34 -24.61 -14.25
CA GLY A 98 9.57 -25.16 -14.83
C GLY A 98 10.75 -25.00 -13.87
N ARG A 99 11.81 -24.31 -14.31
CA ARG A 99 12.98 -23.98 -13.48
C ARG A 99 12.80 -22.70 -12.63
N GLY A 100 11.76 -21.91 -12.91
CA GLY A 100 11.50 -20.64 -12.23
C GLY A 100 10.81 -20.84 -10.88
N ARG A 101 11.27 -20.12 -9.85
CA ARG A 101 10.66 -20.07 -8.53
C ARG A 101 10.44 -18.62 -8.11
N SER A 102 9.21 -18.29 -7.72
CA SER A 102 8.85 -16.99 -7.15
C SER A 102 8.25 -17.17 -5.76
N VAL A 103 8.44 -16.18 -4.89
CA VAL A 103 8.01 -16.24 -3.48
C VAL A 103 7.38 -14.92 -3.08
N ILE A 104 6.21 -14.96 -2.46
CA ILE A 104 5.57 -13.82 -1.80
C ILE A 104 5.46 -14.14 -0.31
N ILE A 105 5.80 -13.18 0.55
CA ILE A 105 5.68 -13.31 2.00
C ILE A 105 4.74 -12.24 2.53
N VAL A 106 3.60 -12.65 3.08
CA VAL A 106 2.59 -11.76 3.69
C VAL A 106 2.63 -11.91 5.21
N PRO A 107 3.19 -10.96 5.97
CA PRO A 107 3.18 -11.03 7.42
C PRO A 107 1.76 -10.88 7.97
N GLU A 108 1.58 -11.12 9.25
CA GLU A 108 0.38 -10.72 9.96
C GLU A 108 0.58 -9.31 10.57
N VAL A 109 -0.41 -8.41 10.43
CA VAL A 109 -0.28 -7.02 10.90
C VAL A 109 -0.22 -6.94 12.43
N THR A 110 -1.14 -7.63 13.12
CA THR A 110 -1.13 -7.77 14.58
C THR A 110 -1.38 -9.23 14.95
N PHE A 111 -0.93 -9.65 16.13
CA PHE A 111 -1.07 -11.05 16.53
C PHE A 111 -2.56 -11.43 16.64
N ASN A 112 -2.99 -12.45 15.90
CA ASN A 112 -4.38 -12.90 15.81
C ASN A 112 -5.38 -11.96 15.13
N SER A 113 -4.96 -10.87 14.46
CA SER A 113 -5.85 -10.14 13.54
C SER A 113 -6.03 -10.84 12.19
N GLY A 114 -5.13 -11.77 11.86
CA GLY A 114 -5.21 -12.68 10.74
C GLY A 114 -5.01 -12.03 9.36
N TRP A 115 -5.47 -12.74 8.33
CA TRP A 115 -5.39 -12.35 6.92
C TRP A 115 -6.77 -12.20 6.28
N MET A 116 -7.84 -12.22 7.08
CA MET A 116 -9.23 -12.19 6.61
C MET A 116 -9.53 -10.97 5.75
N ASP A 117 -9.18 -9.77 6.22
CA ASP A 117 -9.45 -8.52 5.49
C ASP A 117 -8.72 -8.46 4.16
N ILE A 118 -7.48 -8.96 4.11
CA ILE A 118 -6.69 -9.06 2.88
C ILE A 118 -7.38 -10.02 1.92
N ALA A 119 -7.78 -11.20 2.39
CA ALA A 119 -8.44 -12.20 1.56
C ALA A 119 -9.77 -11.67 0.98
N ILE A 120 -10.60 -11.03 1.80
CA ILE A 120 -11.87 -10.43 1.37
C ILE A 120 -11.61 -9.31 0.36
N LYS A 121 -10.58 -8.48 0.56
CA LYS A 121 -10.22 -7.41 -0.37
C LYS A 121 -9.84 -7.97 -1.75
N ILE A 122 -9.00 -9.01 -1.78
CA ILE A 122 -8.57 -9.67 -3.02
C ILE A 122 -9.75 -10.36 -3.69
N GLU A 123 -10.58 -11.08 -2.93
CA GLU A 123 -11.77 -11.75 -3.46
C GLU A 123 -12.78 -10.78 -4.07
N ARG A 124 -13.06 -9.66 -3.39
CA ARG A 124 -13.89 -8.58 -3.93
C ARG A 124 -13.29 -8.03 -5.22
N PHE A 125 -11.97 -7.86 -5.27
CA PHE A 125 -11.28 -7.44 -6.46
C PHE A 125 -11.50 -8.43 -7.61
N ILE A 126 -11.20 -9.72 -7.42
CA ILE A 126 -11.42 -10.80 -8.41
C ILE A 126 -12.86 -10.77 -8.94
N ASN A 127 -13.85 -10.71 -8.04
CA ASN A 127 -15.27 -10.74 -8.42
C ASN A 127 -15.75 -9.42 -9.06
N SER A 128 -15.11 -8.28 -8.77
CA SER A 128 -15.46 -7.00 -9.37
C SER A 128 -15.17 -6.91 -10.88
N GLY A 129 -14.32 -7.79 -11.40
CA GLY A 129 -13.85 -7.87 -12.79
C GLY A 129 -14.80 -8.53 -13.78
N ALA A 130 -15.91 -9.10 -13.30
CA ALA A 130 -16.91 -9.74 -14.16
C ALA A 130 -17.63 -8.78 -15.14
N ARG A 131 -17.26 -7.48 -15.19
CA ARG A 131 -17.73 -6.53 -16.21
C ARG A 131 -16.56 -6.14 -17.11
N ARG A 132 -16.51 -6.82 -18.25
CA ARG A 132 -15.58 -6.69 -19.40
C ARG A 132 -15.07 -5.26 -19.56
N ASN A 133 -13.74 -5.08 -19.64
CA ASN A 133 -13.13 -3.94 -20.30
C ASN A 133 -11.78 -4.32 -20.92
N VAL A 134 -11.53 -3.67 -22.05
CA VAL A 134 -10.53 -3.93 -23.09
C VAL A 134 -9.09 -3.75 -22.58
N TYR A 135 -8.23 -4.61 -23.11
CA TYR A 135 -6.78 -4.69 -22.92
C TYR A 135 -6.10 -3.31 -23.05
N ASN A 136 -5.36 -2.88 -22.04
CA ASN A 136 -4.33 -1.84 -22.21
C ASN A 136 -2.98 -2.56 -22.27
N ALA A 137 -2.20 -2.28 -23.32
CA ALA A 137 -0.89 -2.87 -23.53
C ALA A 137 0.04 -2.68 -22.31
N PRO A 138 1.00 -3.59 -22.07
CA PRO A 138 1.97 -3.43 -20.99
C PRO A 138 2.74 -2.11 -21.19
N LYS A 139 2.76 -1.27 -20.14
CA LYS A 139 3.55 -0.03 -20.18
C LYS A 139 5.03 -0.40 -20.24
N VAL A 140 5.67 -0.01 -21.32
CA VAL A 140 7.13 0.07 -21.43
C VAL A 140 7.62 0.96 -20.29
N VAL A 141 8.50 0.43 -19.44
CA VAL A 141 9.20 1.24 -18.44
C VAL A 141 10.24 2.04 -19.20
N GLU A 142 10.05 3.36 -19.30
CA GLU A 142 11.11 4.25 -19.81
C GLU A 142 12.32 4.16 -18.87
N GLU A 143 13.46 3.74 -19.42
CA GLU A 143 14.75 3.79 -18.72
C GLU A 143 15.08 5.25 -18.36
N GLY A 144 15.26 5.52 -17.06
CA GLY A 144 15.64 6.84 -16.55
C GLY A 144 14.63 7.48 -15.57
N LEU A 145 13.44 6.92 -15.38
CA LEU A 145 12.48 7.42 -14.39
C LEU A 145 12.90 7.04 -12.96
N LEU A 146 13.50 7.98 -12.24
CA LEU A 146 13.71 7.86 -10.79
C LEU A 146 12.36 7.74 -10.06
N TYR A 147 12.28 6.77 -9.16
CA TYR A 147 11.10 6.44 -8.36
C TYR A 147 10.48 7.64 -7.62
N SER A 148 11.31 8.60 -7.18
CA SER A 148 10.86 9.85 -6.56
C SER A 148 9.88 10.62 -7.46
N ASN A 149 10.09 10.59 -8.77
CA ASN A 149 9.25 11.30 -9.73
C ASN A 149 7.94 10.55 -9.96
N THR A 150 7.95 9.22 -9.93
CA THR A 150 6.73 8.40 -10.08
C THR A 150 5.81 8.52 -8.86
N VAL A 151 6.38 8.62 -7.65
CA VAL A 151 5.63 8.84 -6.40
C VAL A 151 5.04 10.25 -6.37
N ARG A 152 5.79 11.27 -6.81
CA ARG A 152 5.29 12.65 -6.92
C ARG A 152 4.20 12.84 -7.97
N ASN A 153 4.11 11.95 -8.95
CA ASN A 153 3.13 12.02 -10.04
C ASN A 153 1.92 11.09 -9.85
N HIS A 154 1.83 10.36 -8.73
CA HIS A 154 0.69 9.48 -8.45
C HIS A 154 -0.50 10.30 -7.96
N LYS A 155 -1.74 9.90 -8.30
CA LYS A 155 -3.02 10.64 -8.14
C LYS A 155 -3.33 11.34 -6.79
N TRP A 156 -2.52 11.13 -5.75
CA TRP A 156 -2.60 11.84 -4.47
C TRP A 156 -1.68 13.07 -4.38
N ALA A 157 -0.74 13.22 -5.31
CA ALA A 157 0.03 14.42 -5.57
C ALA A 157 -0.49 15.02 -6.89
N ASN A 158 -1.37 16.01 -6.77
CA ASN A 158 -2.01 16.65 -7.92
C ASN A 158 -0.98 17.35 -8.81
N ARG A 159 -1.29 17.40 -10.11
CA ARG A 159 -0.58 18.15 -11.17
C ARG A 159 -0.34 19.64 -10.86
N GLU A 160 -0.97 20.19 -9.83
CA GLU A 160 -0.77 21.58 -9.36
C GLU A 160 0.50 21.76 -8.52
N MET A 161 1.07 20.67 -7.97
CA MET A 161 2.29 20.72 -7.16
C MET A 161 3.54 21.07 -8.00
N ASN A 162 3.43 21.01 -9.33
CA ASN A 162 4.51 21.37 -10.24
C ASN A 162 4.59 22.88 -10.54
N ALA A 163 3.72 23.71 -9.95
CA ALA A 163 3.71 25.16 -10.18
C ALA A 163 4.38 25.98 -9.07
N ALA A 164 4.75 25.37 -7.95
CA ALA A 164 5.41 26.08 -6.86
C ALA A 164 6.93 25.83 -6.92
N GLU A 165 7.69 26.84 -7.30
CA GLU A 165 9.14 26.86 -7.15
C GLU A 165 9.47 26.93 -5.66
N THR A 166 9.81 25.78 -5.07
CA THR A 166 10.27 25.71 -3.68
C THR A 166 11.79 25.85 -3.65
N GLN A 167 12.28 26.89 -2.98
CA GLN A 167 13.70 27.00 -2.63
C GLN A 167 13.92 26.42 -1.24
N GLN A 168 14.89 25.53 -1.12
CA GLN A 168 15.25 24.88 0.13
C GLN A 168 16.54 25.52 0.65
N GLU A 169 16.46 26.22 1.77
CA GLU A 169 17.61 26.80 2.46
C GLU A 169 17.68 26.15 3.85
N GLY A 170 18.52 25.12 3.98
CA GLY A 170 18.57 24.30 5.19
C GLY A 170 17.26 23.54 5.47
N ASP A 171 16.78 23.60 6.72
CA ASP A 171 15.55 22.91 7.18
C ASP A 171 14.26 23.71 6.91
N ILE A 172 14.38 24.87 6.24
CA ILE A 172 13.25 25.77 5.97
C ILE A 172 12.92 25.73 4.48
N ILE A 173 11.66 25.39 4.17
CA ILE A 173 11.12 25.43 2.82
C ILE A 173 10.49 26.81 2.61
N ARG A 174 11.07 27.62 1.74
CA ARG A 174 10.47 28.88 1.29
C ARG A 174 9.71 28.65 -0.01
N ILE A 175 8.41 28.89 0.03
CA ILE A 175 7.55 28.87 -1.16
C ILE A 175 7.49 30.30 -1.68
N THR A 176 8.28 30.63 -2.70
CA THR A 176 8.22 31.92 -3.38
C THR A 176 7.37 31.79 -4.63
N GLY A 177 6.12 32.21 -4.51
CA GLY A 177 5.21 32.36 -5.64
C GLY A 177 4.00 33.17 -5.20
N GLU A 178 3.71 34.26 -5.90
CA GLU A 178 2.43 34.96 -5.79
C GLU A 178 1.34 34.02 -6.27
N GLN A 179 0.73 33.28 -5.34
CA GLN A 179 -0.49 32.53 -5.62
C GLN A 179 -1.58 33.03 -4.69
N THR A 180 -2.65 33.48 -5.34
CA THR A 180 -3.96 33.74 -4.78
C THR A 180 -4.32 32.66 -3.77
N HIS A 181 -4.46 33.09 -2.52
CA HIS A 181 -4.72 32.27 -1.36
C HIS A 181 -5.82 31.22 -1.63
N ASN A 182 -5.58 29.99 -1.13
CA ASN A 182 -6.56 28.92 -0.83
C ASN A 182 -6.46 27.58 -1.59
N GLY A 183 -5.37 27.27 -2.29
CA GLY A 183 -5.19 25.93 -2.85
C GLY A 183 -4.84 24.86 -1.81
N LEU A 184 -3.72 25.06 -1.10
CA LEU A 184 -3.15 24.09 -0.15
C LEU A 184 -3.78 24.18 1.25
N LEU A 185 -3.91 25.39 1.79
CA LEU A 185 -4.46 25.59 3.15
C LEU A 185 -5.97 25.38 3.21
N GLY A 186 -6.70 25.54 2.10
CA GLY A 186 -8.16 25.33 2.06
C GLY A 186 -8.58 23.87 2.30
N ARG A 187 -7.64 22.92 2.26
CA ARG A 187 -7.87 21.48 2.53
C ARG A 187 -7.23 21.02 3.84
N CYS A 188 -6.50 21.90 4.53
CA CYS A 188 -5.84 21.61 5.79
C CYS A 188 -6.66 22.22 6.95
N LEU A 189 -6.67 21.52 8.09
CA LEU A 189 -7.20 22.10 9.32
C LEU A 189 -6.09 22.89 9.97
N VAL A 190 -6.28 24.21 10.08
CA VAL A 190 -5.30 25.12 10.66
C VAL A 190 -5.67 25.39 12.11
N GLY A 191 -4.77 25.04 13.03
CA GLY A 191 -4.87 25.39 14.44
C GLY A 191 -4.13 26.70 14.73
N ILE A 192 -4.65 27.49 15.67
CA ILE A 192 -4.02 28.74 16.11
C ILE A 192 -3.96 28.73 17.63
N PHE A 193 -2.77 28.95 18.20
CA PHE A 193 -2.65 29.19 19.64
C PHE A 193 -2.92 30.66 19.97
N PRO A 194 -3.64 30.94 21.06
CA PRO A 194 -3.89 32.31 21.48
C PRO A 194 -2.59 33.01 21.87
N GLU A 195 -2.35 34.17 21.25
CA GLU A 195 -1.23 35.05 21.59
C GLU A 195 -1.37 35.57 23.02
N GLY A 196 -0.32 35.40 23.85
CA GLY A 196 -0.29 35.90 25.24
C GLY A 196 -0.29 34.82 26.33
N THR A 197 -0.16 33.54 25.98
CA THR A 197 0.07 32.46 26.96
C THR A 197 1.57 32.22 27.17
N SER A 198 2.02 32.16 28.43
CA SER A 198 3.44 31.98 28.79
C SER A 198 4.00 30.59 28.44
N GLU A 199 3.13 29.64 28.10
CA GLU A 199 3.49 28.29 27.69
C GLU A 199 3.01 28.04 26.27
N MET A 200 3.93 28.09 25.30
CA MET A 200 3.67 27.60 23.95
C MET A 200 3.72 26.07 23.96
N ALA A 201 2.63 25.44 23.50
CA ALA A 201 2.62 24.01 23.24
C ALA A 201 3.62 23.69 22.13
N THR A 202 4.57 22.81 22.42
CA THR A 202 5.56 22.35 21.45
C THR A 202 4.91 21.51 20.36
N LEU A 203 5.50 21.49 19.16
CA LEU A 203 5.09 20.60 18.07
C LEU A 203 4.90 19.14 18.51
N SER A 204 5.74 18.67 19.44
CA SER A 204 5.68 17.33 20.00
C SER A 204 4.40 17.10 20.81
N GLU A 205 3.96 18.09 21.58
CA GLU A 205 2.72 18.06 22.34
C GLU A 205 1.49 18.11 21.43
N VAL A 206 1.53 18.93 20.38
CA VAL A 206 0.49 18.98 19.35
C VAL A 206 0.37 17.63 18.65
N ARG A 207 1.49 17.06 18.20
CA ARG A 207 1.51 15.72 17.57
C ARG A 207 0.97 14.64 18.50
N LYS A 208 1.33 14.68 19.77
CA LYS A 208 0.84 13.75 20.80
C LYS A 208 -0.66 13.92 21.03
N TRP A 209 -1.16 15.15 21.12
CA TRP A 209 -2.58 15.45 21.25
C TRP A 209 -3.37 14.97 20.03
N THR A 210 -2.95 15.33 18.81
CA THR A 210 -3.64 14.92 17.58
C THR A 210 -3.66 13.40 17.41
N SER A 211 -2.55 12.73 17.72
CA SER A 211 -2.47 11.26 17.67
C SER A 211 -3.42 10.59 18.68
N ASN A 212 -3.61 11.20 19.84
CA ASN A 212 -4.50 10.70 20.89
C ASN A 212 -5.98 11.03 20.64
N SER A 213 -6.26 12.20 20.06
CA SER A 213 -7.62 12.65 19.77
C SER A 213 -8.16 12.02 18.49
N TRP A 214 -7.34 11.83 17.47
CA TRP A 214 -7.76 11.37 16.14
C TRP A 214 -7.25 9.97 15.81
N LYS A 215 -7.45 9.02 16.74
CA LYS A 215 -7.00 7.62 16.67
C LYS A 215 -7.45 6.83 15.42
N GLN A 216 -8.41 7.35 14.66
CA GLN A 216 -8.98 6.68 13.49
C GLN A 216 -8.35 7.12 12.15
N VAL A 217 -7.59 8.21 12.10
CA VAL A 217 -6.98 8.72 10.86
C VAL A 217 -5.49 8.40 10.86
N LYS A 218 -5.09 7.36 10.10
CA LYS A 218 -3.67 7.02 9.91
C LYS A 218 -3.08 7.91 8.81
N GLY A 219 -1.97 8.60 9.12
CA GLY A 219 -1.18 9.35 8.14
C GLY A 219 -1.39 10.87 8.11
N THR A 220 -1.97 11.46 9.16
CA THR A 220 -2.05 12.92 9.30
C THR A 220 -0.67 13.50 9.55
N ASN A 221 -0.18 14.36 8.65
CA ASN A 221 1.05 15.11 8.83
C ASN A 221 0.74 16.46 9.48
N ILE A 222 1.53 16.84 10.49
CA ILE A 222 1.40 18.11 11.22
C ILE A 222 2.69 18.90 11.02
N TYR A 223 2.54 20.11 10.52
CA TYR A 223 3.62 21.02 10.18
C TYR A 223 3.48 22.28 11.04
N GLU A 224 4.60 22.81 11.53
CA GLU A 224 4.60 24.14 12.13
C GLU A 224 4.55 25.18 11.01
N MET A 225 3.70 26.17 11.18
CA MET A 225 3.61 27.35 10.34
C MET A 225 4.12 28.56 11.12
N ASP A 226 4.13 29.73 10.47
CA ASP A 226 4.49 30.97 11.15
C ASP A 226 3.41 31.41 12.15
N GLN A 227 3.79 32.25 13.12
CA GLN A 227 2.86 32.98 14.00
C GLN A 227 1.92 32.08 14.83
N ASN A 228 2.46 31.04 15.49
CA ASN A 228 1.71 30.15 16.40
C ASN A 228 0.63 29.31 15.73
N ARG A 229 0.82 28.98 14.45
CA ARG A 229 -0.09 28.18 13.65
C ARG A 229 0.50 26.81 13.35
N PHE A 230 -0.36 25.81 13.18
CA PHE A 230 0.00 24.44 12.83
C PHE A 230 -1.08 23.75 11.99
#